data_AF-A0A632V2U8-F1
#
_entry.id   AF-A0A632V2U8-F1
#
_cell.length_a   1.000
_cell.length_b   1.000
_cell.length_c   1.000
_cell.angle_alpha   90.00
_cell.angle_beta   90.00
_cell.angle_gamma   90.00
#
_symmetry.space_group_name_H-M   'P 1'
#
loop_
_entity.id
_entity.type
_entity.pdbx_description
1 polymer ?
#
loop_
_entity_poly.entity_id
_entity_poly.type
_entity_poly.pdbx_seq_one_letter_code
_entity_poly.pdbx_strand_id
1 'polypeptide(L)'
;MKKKVCVLAIALLTVLSPMGALAAQNLNEGETSLDSLMSANKTGEKVIFSETTTGKKPLLKAAQSAGGGTFWVTWGQDRHYSNYQHTKKTHRSSASNYRATERSSWKAKNNLATAWIKSSLWGNKANWATK
;
A
#
# COMPACT_ATOMS: atom_id res chain seq x y z
N MET A 1 -29.99 39.68 56.91
CA MET A 1 -28.86 39.07 56.15
C MET A 1 -29.39 38.63 54.79
N LYS A 2 -28.95 39.25 53.68
CA LYS A 2 -29.43 38.94 52.31
C LYS A 2 -28.33 38.15 51.57
N LYS A 3 -28.58 36.88 51.23
CA LYS A 3 -27.65 36.07 50.42
C LYS A 3 -27.99 36.27 48.94
N LYS A 4 -27.04 36.76 48.15
CA LYS A 4 -27.15 36.87 46.69
C LYS A 4 -26.59 35.59 46.06
N VAL A 5 -27.39 34.93 45.23
CA VAL A 5 -26.98 33.75 44.46
C VAL A 5 -26.49 34.24 43.09
N CYS A 6 -25.24 33.92 42.74
CA CYS A 6 -24.69 34.13 41.40
C CYS A 6 -24.99 32.90 40.54
N VAL A 7 -25.71 33.09 39.44
CA VAL A 7 -25.94 32.05 38.42
C VAL A 7 -24.87 32.21 37.35
N LEU A 8 -24.01 31.20 37.19
CA LEU A 8 -23.07 31.11 36.07
C LEU A 8 -23.79 30.45 34.88
N ALA A 9 -23.97 31.18 33.78
CA ALA A 9 -24.41 30.63 32.51
C ALA A 9 -23.22 30.06 31.74
N ILE A 10 -23.24 28.76 31.43
CA ILE A 10 -22.23 28.09 30.60
C ILE A 10 -22.81 27.99 29.19
N ALA A 11 -22.21 28.72 28.24
CA ALA A 11 -22.53 28.60 26.82
C ALA A 11 -21.75 27.43 26.20
N LEU A 12 -22.45 26.39 25.74
CA LEU A 12 -21.86 25.32 24.93
C LEU A 12 -21.69 25.82 23.49
N LEU A 13 -20.45 26.01 23.05
CA LEU A 13 -20.09 26.14 21.64
C LEU A 13 -19.92 24.74 21.05
N THR A 14 -20.91 24.26 20.30
CA THR A 14 -20.78 23.05 19.48
C THR A 14 -19.93 23.37 18.26
N VAL A 15 -18.67 22.97 18.27
CA VAL A 15 -17.78 23.06 17.12
C VAL A 15 -18.20 21.96 16.13
N LEU A 16 -18.92 22.34 15.08
CA LEU A 16 -19.24 21.45 13.98
C LEU A 16 -18.00 21.34 13.07
N SER A 17 -17.19 20.32 13.28
CA SER A 17 -16.07 20.01 12.39
C SER A 17 -16.61 19.67 10.99
N PRO A 18 -16.12 20.29 9.90
CA PRO A 18 -16.50 19.87 8.57
C PRO A 18 -15.94 18.46 8.33
N MET A 19 -16.83 17.47 8.23
CA MET A 19 -16.48 16.15 7.71
C MET A 19 -16.18 16.34 6.22
N GLY A 20 -14.90 16.43 5.88
CA GLY A 20 -14.45 16.49 4.50
C GLY A 20 -14.94 15.24 3.76
N ALA A 21 -15.83 15.43 2.77
CA ALA A 21 -16.23 14.37 1.87
C ALA A 21 -14.99 13.89 1.09
N LEU A 22 -14.58 12.64 1.32
CA LEU A 22 -13.49 12.02 0.57
C LEU A 22 -14.01 11.77 -0.86
N ALA A 23 -13.54 12.57 -1.83
CA ALA A 23 -13.90 12.36 -3.24
C ALA A 23 -13.42 10.98 -3.71
N ALA A 24 -14.36 10.09 -4.04
CA ALA A 24 -14.06 8.81 -4.65
C ALA A 24 -13.48 9.06 -6.05
N GLN A 25 -12.16 8.89 -6.20
CA GLN A 25 -11.52 8.95 -7.52
C GLN A 25 -11.84 7.66 -8.27
N ASN A 26 -12.32 7.76 -9.52
CA ASN A 26 -12.42 6.63 -10.43
C ASN A 26 -11.01 6.17 -10.81
N LEU A 27 -10.42 5.31 -9.98
CA LEU A 27 -9.11 4.71 -10.20
C LEU A 27 -9.30 3.32 -10.80
N ASN A 28 -8.48 2.98 -11.79
CA ASN A 28 -8.32 1.59 -12.20
C ASN A 28 -7.15 1.00 -11.41
N GLU A 29 -7.46 0.05 -10.54
CA GLU A 29 -6.51 -0.52 -9.58
C GLU A 29 -6.54 -2.04 -9.59
N GLY A 30 -5.43 -2.63 -9.14
CA GLY A 30 -5.31 -4.05 -8.96
C GLY A 30 -4.44 -4.40 -7.76
N GLU A 31 -4.79 -5.50 -7.12
CA GLU A 31 -4.15 -6.04 -5.93
C GLU A 31 -3.62 -7.44 -6.22
N THR A 32 -2.50 -7.80 -5.60
CA THR A 32 -1.98 -9.16 -5.56
C THR A 32 -1.65 -9.51 -4.11
N SER A 33 -2.33 -10.53 -3.57
CA SER A 33 -1.97 -11.14 -2.29
C SER A 33 -0.64 -11.87 -2.43
N LEU A 34 0.22 -11.71 -1.41
CA LEU A 34 1.54 -12.33 -1.31
C LEU A 34 1.59 -13.40 -0.22
N ASP A 35 0.48 -13.66 0.47
CA ASP A 35 0.45 -14.55 1.64
C ASP A 35 0.74 -16.01 1.31
N SER A 36 0.30 -16.49 0.13
CA SER A 36 0.65 -17.84 -0.33
C SER A 36 2.16 -17.99 -0.56
N LEU A 37 2.82 -16.93 -1.04
CA LEU A 37 4.28 -16.91 -1.24
C LEU A 37 4.99 -16.90 0.13
N MET A 38 4.51 -16.10 1.08
CA MET A 38 5.03 -16.09 2.45
C MET A 38 4.88 -17.44 3.16
N SER A 39 3.79 -18.15 2.88
CA SER A 39 3.52 -19.47 3.46
C SER A 39 4.45 -20.54 2.88
N ALA A 40 4.73 -20.51 1.57
CA ALA A 40 5.73 -21.39 0.93
C ALA A 40 7.16 -21.16 1.48
N ASN A 41 7.49 -19.92 1.85
CA ASN A 41 8.78 -19.62 2.45
C ASN A 41 8.90 -20.12 3.91
N LYS A 42 7.79 -20.23 4.66
CA LYS A 42 7.77 -20.84 6.01
C LYS A 42 8.09 -22.34 5.97
N THR A 43 7.79 -23.03 4.86
CA THR A 43 8.05 -24.46 4.69
C THR A 43 9.49 -24.76 4.25
N GLY A 44 10.40 -23.78 4.29
CA GLY A 44 11.83 -23.96 4.00
C GLY A 44 12.22 -23.75 2.54
N GLU A 45 11.29 -23.34 1.67
CA GLU A 45 11.59 -22.87 0.32
C GLU A 45 12.16 -21.44 0.41
N LYS A 46 13.42 -21.35 0.85
CA LYS A 46 14.15 -20.12 1.20
C LYS A 46 14.46 -19.28 -0.05
N VAL A 47 13.44 -18.80 -0.75
CA VAL A 47 13.54 -18.14 -2.06
C VAL A 47 13.21 -16.64 -1.99
N ILE A 48 12.54 -16.18 -0.93
CA ILE A 48 12.09 -14.79 -0.83
C ILE A 48 13.20 -13.84 -0.33
N PHE A 49 14.14 -14.37 0.45
CA PHE A 49 15.14 -13.54 1.16
C PHE A 49 16.54 -13.55 0.54
N SER A 50 16.78 -14.31 -0.52
CA SER A 50 18.09 -14.38 -1.17
C SER A 50 18.10 -13.51 -2.43
N GLU A 51 18.80 -12.37 -2.37
CA GLU A 51 19.17 -11.54 -3.54
C GLU A 51 20.11 -12.24 -4.54
N THR A 52 20.46 -13.51 -4.31
CA THR A 52 21.42 -14.26 -5.11
C THR A 52 20.94 -15.68 -5.35
N THR A 53 20.15 -15.88 -6.41
CA THR A 53 20.08 -17.20 -7.03
C THR A 53 20.08 -17.06 -8.54
N THR A 54 21.30 -16.94 -9.07
CA THR A 54 21.66 -17.23 -10.45
C THR A 54 21.21 -18.67 -10.75
N GLY A 55 20.09 -18.82 -11.46
CA GLY A 55 19.66 -20.11 -11.98
C GLY A 55 18.36 -20.63 -11.37
N LYS A 56 17.38 -20.76 -12.25
CA LYS A 56 16.06 -21.41 -12.09
C LYS A 56 15.08 -20.66 -11.19
N LYS A 57 14.46 -19.67 -11.82
CA LYS A 57 13.21 -18.96 -11.46
C LYS A 57 13.15 -18.59 -9.97
N PRO A 58 13.58 -17.38 -9.61
CA PRO A 58 13.11 -16.80 -8.37
C PRO A 58 11.57 -16.86 -8.41
N LEU A 59 10.91 -17.09 -7.29
CA LEU A 59 9.47 -16.86 -7.13
C LEU A 59 9.10 -15.36 -7.32
N LEU A 60 9.90 -14.60 -8.07
CA LEU A 60 9.49 -13.45 -8.86
C LEU A 60 8.25 -13.90 -9.61
N LYS A 61 7.08 -13.45 -9.17
CA LYS A 61 5.92 -13.40 -10.07
C LYS A 61 6.42 -12.59 -11.27
N ALA A 62 6.65 -13.28 -12.40
CA ALA A 62 7.17 -12.65 -13.60
C ALA A 62 6.36 -11.37 -13.85
N ALA A 63 7.04 -10.32 -14.29
CA ALA A 63 6.38 -9.05 -14.51
C ALA A 63 5.11 -9.28 -15.35
N GLN A 64 3.97 -8.91 -14.79
CA GLN A 64 2.67 -9.20 -15.38
C GLN A 64 2.11 -7.92 -16.01
N SER A 65 1.39 -8.09 -17.12
CA SER A 65 0.58 -7.00 -17.67
C SER A 65 -0.58 -6.72 -16.72
N ALA A 66 -0.68 -5.50 -16.22
CA ALA A 66 -1.73 -5.11 -15.28
C ALA A 66 -2.18 -3.68 -15.57
N GLY A 67 -3.48 -3.51 -15.84
CA GLY A 67 -4.05 -2.19 -16.19
C GLY A 67 -3.47 -1.53 -17.44
N GLY A 68 -2.76 -2.29 -18.29
CA GLY A 68 -2.02 -1.77 -19.46
C GLY A 68 -0.57 -1.33 -19.16
N GLY A 69 -0.09 -1.54 -17.94
CA GLY A 69 1.31 -1.36 -17.54
C GLY A 69 1.98 -2.68 -17.13
N THR A 70 3.23 -2.58 -16.71
CA THR A 70 4.04 -3.70 -16.23
C THR A 70 4.13 -3.65 -14.72
N PHE A 71 3.67 -4.71 -14.04
CA PHE A 71 3.61 -4.81 -12.59
C PHE A 71 4.41 -6.01 -12.08
N TRP A 72 5.23 -5.80 -11.05
CA TRP A 72 6.00 -6.88 -10.45
C TRP A 72 6.29 -6.61 -8.97
N VAL A 73 6.65 -7.68 -8.27
CA VAL A 73 7.03 -7.64 -6.86
C VAL A 73 8.48 -8.04 -6.75
N THR A 74 9.26 -7.25 -6.04
CA THR A 74 10.61 -7.64 -5.61
C THR A 74 10.61 -7.83 -4.10
N TRP A 75 11.46 -8.72 -3.62
CA TRP A 75 11.65 -9.00 -2.21
C TRP A 75 13.08 -8.65 -1.82
N GLY A 76 13.26 -8.15 -0.62
CA GLY A 76 14.60 -7.85 -0.10
C GLY A 76 14.57 -7.90 1.41
N GLN A 77 15.44 -8.74 2.00
CA GLN A 77 15.49 -8.98 3.45
C GLN A 77 14.08 -9.02 4.07
N ASP A 78 13.76 -8.19 5.05
CA ASP A 78 12.47 -8.21 5.73
C ASP A 78 11.34 -7.47 5.00
N ARG A 79 11.49 -7.13 3.72
CA ARG A 79 10.59 -6.24 2.96
C ARG A 79 10.11 -6.86 1.65
N HIS A 80 8.97 -6.36 1.21
CA HIS A 80 8.53 -6.50 -0.18
C HIS A 80 8.32 -5.12 -0.81
N TYR A 81 8.54 -5.08 -2.11
CA TYR A 81 8.44 -3.89 -2.93
C TYR A 81 7.39 -4.15 -4.02
N SER A 82 6.45 -3.23 -4.13
CA SER A 82 5.48 -3.16 -5.21
C SER A 82 6.00 -2.21 -6.28
N ASN A 83 6.24 -2.73 -7.49
CA ASN A 83 6.79 -1.97 -8.60
C ASN A 83 5.78 -1.93 -9.75
N TYR A 84 5.57 -0.73 -10.28
CA TYR A 84 4.65 -0.54 -11.40
C TYR A 84 5.18 0.51 -12.36
N GLN A 85 5.18 0.17 -13.64
CA GLN A 85 5.54 1.08 -14.71
C GLN A 85 4.42 1.10 -15.76
N HIS A 86 3.97 2.30 -16.14
CA HIS A 86 2.96 2.45 -17.17
C HIS A 86 3.42 3.45 -18.24
N THR A 87 3.33 3.07 -19.51
CA THR A 87 3.86 3.89 -20.63
C THR A 87 2.91 4.99 -21.12
N LYS A 88 1.61 4.83 -20.86
CA LYS A 88 0.56 5.78 -21.29
C LYS A 88 -0.09 6.61 -20.18
N LYS A 89 -0.21 6.09 -18.94
CA LYS A 89 -1.01 6.69 -17.86
C LYS A 89 -0.17 7.14 -16.67
N THR A 90 -0.74 8.07 -15.91
CA THR A 90 -0.25 8.40 -14.58
C THR A 90 -0.59 7.23 -13.66
N HIS A 91 0.37 6.81 -12.86
CA HIS A 91 0.24 5.58 -12.09
C HIS A 91 0.95 5.67 -10.74
N ARG A 92 0.63 4.76 -9.83
CA ARG A 92 1.31 4.60 -8.56
C ARG A 92 1.40 3.13 -8.20
N SER A 93 2.27 2.80 -7.26
CA SER A 93 2.29 1.49 -6.61
C SER A 93 2.04 1.63 -5.12
N SER A 94 1.65 0.54 -4.48
CA SER A 94 1.48 0.47 -3.03
C SER A 94 1.81 -0.91 -2.50
N ALA A 95 2.38 -0.99 -1.31
CA ALA A 95 2.71 -2.22 -0.62
C ALA A 95 1.98 -2.23 0.73
N SER A 96 1.35 -3.34 1.08
CA SER A 96 0.59 -3.48 2.33
C SER A 96 1.07 -4.67 3.12
N ASN A 97 0.96 -4.56 4.44
CA ASN A 97 1.08 -5.66 5.36
C ASN A 97 -0.18 -5.70 6.26
N TYR A 98 -0.22 -6.56 7.26
CA TYR A 98 -1.39 -6.65 8.15
C TYR A 98 -1.75 -5.35 8.91
N ARG A 99 -0.83 -4.39 9.02
CA ARG A 99 -1.03 -3.14 9.78
C ARG A 99 -1.26 -1.92 8.91
N ALA A 100 -0.59 -1.84 7.77
CA ALA A 100 -0.47 -0.58 7.03
C ALA A 100 -0.34 -0.80 5.53
N THR A 101 -0.57 0.28 4.79
CA THR A 101 -0.35 0.38 3.35
C THR A 101 0.51 1.59 3.07
N GLU A 102 1.72 1.35 2.55
CA GLU A 102 2.61 2.38 2.04
C GLU A 102 2.33 2.62 0.56
N ARG A 103 2.25 3.89 0.15
CA ARG A 103 1.94 4.27 -1.23
C ARG A 103 3.05 5.13 -1.79
N SER A 104 3.42 4.88 -3.04
CA SER A 104 4.27 5.81 -3.79
C SER A 104 3.49 7.10 -4.08
N SER A 105 4.21 8.17 -4.39
CA SER A 105 3.62 9.30 -5.10
C SER A 105 3.03 8.82 -6.44
N TRP A 106 2.07 9.55 -6.99
CA TRP A 106 1.71 9.39 -8.40
C TRP A 106 2.93 9.72 -9.27
N LYS A 107 3.19 8.89 -10.26
CA LYS A 107 4.28 9.01 -11.23
C LYS A 107 3.69 9.22 -12.61
N ALA A 108 4.30 10.13 -13.36
CA ALA A 108 3.98 10.32 -14.77
C ALA A 108 4.34 9.06 -15.57
N LYS A 109 3.74 8.93 -16.75
CA LYS A 109 4.04 7.83 -17.68
C LYS A 109 5.55 7.64 -17.91
N ASN A 110 5.95 6.41 -18.19
CA ASN A 110 7.34 5.95 -18.37
C ASN A 110 8.25 6.02 -17.14
N ASN A 111 7.82 6.62 -16.03
CA ASN A 111 8.57 6.57 -14.77
C ASN A 111 8.20 5.34 -13.96
N LEU A 112 9.13 4.83 -13.15
CA LEU A 112 8.85 3.73 -12.24
C LEU A 112 8.17 4.25 -10.96
N ALA A 113 7.06 3.63 -10.58
CA ALA A 113 6.46 3.77 -9.26
C ALA A 113 6.85 2.58 -8.38
N THR A 114 7.50 2.86 -7.24
CA THR A 114 7.90 1.86 -6.26
C THR A 114 7.43 2.26 -4.86
N ALA A 115 6.89 1.30 -4.13
CA ALA A 115 6.53 1.41 -2.73
C ALA A 115 7.00 0.14 -2.02
N TRP A 116 7.46 0.26 -0.78
CA TRP A 116 7.92 -0.88 -0.01
C TRP A 116 7.37 -0.83 1.41
N ILE A 117 7.24 -2.00 2.01
CA ILE A 117 6.88 -2.12 3.40
C ILE A 117 7.57 -3.35 3.99
N LYS A 118 7.81 -3.31 5.30
CA LYS A 118 8.24 -4.51 6.04
C LYS A 118 7.14 -5.57 5.96
N SER A 119 7.54 -6.78 5.56
CA SER A 119 6.65 -7.91 5.41
C SER A 119 6.20 -8.45 6.78
N SER A 120 4.99 -8.97 6.83
CA SER A 120 4.41 -9.65 7.99
C SER A 120 4.15 -11.12 7.71
N LEU A 121 3.69 -11.86 8.71
CA LEU A 121 3.37 -13.29 8.56
C LEU A 121 2.15 -13.55 7.65
N TRP A 122 1.30 -12.54 7.46
CA TRP A 122 0.08 -12.54 6.66
C TRP A 122 -0.33 -11.10 6.33
N GLY A 123 -1.30 -10.89 5.46
CA GLY A 123 -1.78 -9.57 5.04
C GLY A 123 -0.84 -8.84 4.10
N ASN A 124 0.12 -9.54 3.50
CA ASN A 124 1.08 -8.94 2.57
C ASN A 124 0.43 -8.80 1.20
N LYS A 125 0.46 -7.58 0.65
CA LYS A 125 -0.16 -7.28 -0.64
C LYS A 125 0.70 -6.31 -1.42
N ALA A 126 0.72 -6.49 -2.74
CA ALA A 126 1.28 -5.51 -3.65
C ALA A 126 0.18 -5.01 -4.59
N ASN A 127 0.10 -3.70 -4.76
CA ASN A 127 -0.97 -3.03 -5.47
C ASN A 127 -0.43 -2.04 -6.50
N TRP A 128 -1.22 -1.80 -7.54
CA TRP A 128 -1.00 -0.76 -8.53
C TRP A 128 -2.30 0.01 -8.77
N ALA A 129 -2.18 1.27 -9.18
CA ALA A 129 -3.33 2.07 -9.61
C ALA A 129 -2.94 3.01 -10.76
N THR A 130 -3.92 3.30 -11.62
CA THR A 130 -3.82 4.24 -12.74
C THR A 130 -4.95 5.26 -12.69
N LYS A 131 -4.67 6.46 -13.21
CA LYS A 131 -5.67 7.49 -13.51
C LYS A 131 -5.33 8.21 -14.80
#